data_AF-A0A7C6Z322-F1
#
_entry.id   AF-A0A7C6Z322-F1
#
_cell.length_a   1.000
_cell.length_b   1.000
_cell.length_c   1.000
_cell.angle_alpha   90.00
_cell.angle_beta   90.00
_cell.angle_gamma   90.00
#
_symmetry.space_group_name_H-M   'P 1'
#
loop_
_entity.id
_entity.type
_entity.pdbx_description
1 polymer ?
#
loop_
_entity_poly.entity_id
_entity_poly.type
_entity_poly.pdbx_seq_one_letter_code
_entity_poly.pdbx_strand_id
1 'polypeptide(L)' 'CVDACPMRALEWGELEDLKAKHGDSVSELPLLPVSSVTKPALLIKAKNNAKQKDFKEKEI' A
#
# COMPACT_ATOMS: atom_id res chain seq x y z
N CYS A 1 -0.29 -14.50 9.07
CA CYS A 1 -1.12 -13.26 9.10
C CYS A 1 -2.07 -13.18 7.91
N VAL A 2 -1.64 -13.56 6.69
CA VAL A 2 -2.48 -13.56 5.47
C VAL A 2 -3.69 -14.49 5.61
N ASP A 3 -3.47 -15.79 5.85
CA ASP A 3 -4.56 -16.78 5.97
C ASP A 3 -5.49 -16.52 7.17
N ALA A 4 -4.96 -15.89 8.21
CA ALA A 4 -5.72 -15.54 9.40
C ALA A 4 -6.59 -14.28 9.21
N CYS A 5 -6.47 -13.56 8.09
CA CYS A 5 -7.20 -12.31 7.88
C CYS A 5 -8.69 -12.59 7.59
N PRO A 6 -9.63 -12.28 8.51
CA PRO A 6 -11.04 -12.58 8.31
C PRO A 6 -11.65 -11.77 7.16
N MET A 7 -11.11 -10.58 6.89
CA MET A 7 -11.57 -9.69 5.82
C MET A 7 -11.00 -10.06 4.45
N ARG A 8 -10.05 -11.02 4.38
CA ARG A 8 -9.29 -11.35 3.17
C ARG A 8 -8.69 -10.10 2.48
N ALA A 9 -8.20 -9.18 3.30
CA ALA A 9 -7.63 -7.91 2.85
C ALA A 9 -6.14 -8.01 2.50
N LEU A 10 -5.50 -9.13 2.84
CA LEU A 10 -4.09 -9.39 2.61
C LEU A 10 -3.96 -10.53 1.60
N GLU A 11 -3.08 -10.37 0.62
CA GLU A 11 -2.66 -11.41 -0.31
C GLU A 11 -1.13 -11.45 -0.35
N TRP A 12 -0.57 -12.64 -0.56
CA TRP A 12 0.86 -12.88 -0.67
C TRP A 12 1.16 -13.60 -1.99
N GLY A 13 2.29 -13.27 -2.62
CA GLY A 13 2.73 -13.83 -3.90
C GLY A 13 3.83 -12.99 -4.53
N GLU A 14 4.15 -13.29 -5.79
CA GLU A 14 5.11 -12.51 -6.58
C GLU A 14 4.59 -11.09 -6.84
N LEU A 15 5.49 -10.11 -6.74
CA LEU A 15 5.12 -8.69 -6.79
C LEU A 15 4.48 -8.30 -8.13
N GLU A 16 5.03 -8.81 -9.24
CA GLU A 16 4.51 -8.53 -10.58
C GLU A 16 3.13 -9.15 -10.81
N ASP A 17 2.90 -10.36 -10.29
CA ASP A 17 1.59 -11.01 -10.35
C ASP A 17 0.55 -10.25 -9.52
N LEU A 18 0.92 -9.81 -8.31
CA LEU A 18 0.05 -9.00 -7.46
C LEU A 18 -0.27 -7.65 -8.11
N LYS A 19 0.70 -7.02 -8.78
CA LYS A 19 0.51 -5.76 -9.51
C LYS A 19 -0.43 -5.94 -10.71
N ALA A 20 -0.30 -7.05 -11.44
CA ALA A 20 -1.19 -7.38 -12.55
C ALA A 20 -2.63 -7.64 -12.07
N LYS A 21 -2.79 -8.36 -10.95
CA LYS A 21 -4.11 -8.64 -10.34
C LYS A 21 -4.77 -7.39 -9.74
N HIS A 22 -3.98 -6.53 -9.10
CA HIS A 22 -4.45 -5.39 -8.32
C HIS A 22 -3.96 -4.06 -8.92
N GLY A 23 -4.34 -3.78 -10.17
CA GLY A 23 -3.75 -2.73 -11.00
C GLY A 23 -3.61 -1.32 -10.36
N ASP A 24 -4.65 -0.79 -9.70
CA ASP A 24 -4.62 0.55 -9.07
C ASP A 24 -3.97 0.56 -7.67
N SER A 25 -3.14 -0.44 -7.36
CA SER A 25 -2.38 -0.48 -6.11
C SER A 25 -1.18 0.44 -6.19
N VAL A 26 -0.89 1.12 -5.10
CA VAL A 26 0.26 2.03 -4.97
C VAL A 26 1.27 1.43 -4.01
N SER A 27 2.56 1.64 -4.29
CA SER A 27 3.65 1.31 -3.37
C SER A 27 4.05 2.50 -2.49
N GLU A 28 3.56 3.70 -2.83
CA GLU A 28 3.92 4.96 -2.18
C GLU A 28 2.67 5.62 -1.60
N LEU A 29 2.76 6.05 -0.35
CA LEU A 29 1.75 6.85 0.34
C LEU A 29 2.42 7.92 1.19
N PRO A 30 1.78 9.09 1.40
CA PRO A 30 2.40 10.20 2.12
C PRO A 30 2.84 9.91 3.57
N LEU A 31 2.23 8.91 4.21
CA LEU A 31 2.56 8.49 5.58
C LEU A 31 3.77 7.53 5.65
N LEU A 32 4.17 6.97 4.51
CA LEU A 32 5.27 6.02 4.44
C LEU A 32 6.58 6.77 4.13
N PRO A 33 7.73 6.26 4.60
CA PRO A 33 9.02 6.72 4.11
C PRO A 33 9.12 6.53 2.60
N VAL A 34 9.92 7.38 1.94
CA VAL A 34 10.21 7.28 0.50
C VAL A 34 10.69 5.87 0.11
N SER A 35 10.04 5.23 -0.85
CA SER A 35 10.36 3.84 -1.24
C SER A 35 11.75 3.69 -1.85
N SER A 36 12.40 4.78 -2.27
CA SER A 36 13.77 4.76 -2.78
C SER A 36 14.80 4.27 -1.75
N VAL A 37 14.49 4.36 -0.46
CA VAL A 37 15.42 3.98 0.62
C VAL A 37 15.52 2.45 0.75
N THR A 38 14.39 1.75 0.76
CA THR A 38 14.35 0.31 1.07
C THR A 38 13.74 -0.57 -0.03
N LYS A 39 13.13 0.04 -1.06
CA LYS A 39 12.43 -0.66 -2.16
C LYS A 39 11.47 -1.75 -1.63
N PRO A 40 10.45 -1.37 -0.84
CA PRO A 40 9.56 -2.31 -0.20
C PRO A 40 8.77 -3.12 -1.23
N ALA A 41 8.65 -4.43 -0.98
CA ALA A 41 7.76 -5.33 -1.73
C ALA A 41 6.33 -5.25 -1.17
N LEU A 42 5.73 -4.06 -1.23
CA LEU A 42 4.39 -3.79 -0.68
C LEU A 42 3.54 -3.05 -1.71
N LEU A 43 2.32 -3.54 -1.91
CA LEU A 43 1.28 -2.91 -2.73
C LEU A 43 0.05 -2.67 -1.88
N ILE A 44 -0.47 -1.45 -1.93
CA ILE A 44 -1.62 -1.01 -1.14
C ILE A 44 -2.70 -0.51 -2.09
N LYS A 45 -3.89 -1.12 -2.02
CA LYS A 45 -5.09 -0.58 -2.66
C LYS A 45 -5.64 0.60 -1.86
N ALA A 46 -5.06 1.78 -2.08
CA ALA A 46 -5.39 2.99 -1.36
C ALA A 46 -6.84 3.43 -1.59
N LYS A 47 -7.55 3.80 -0.53
CA LYS A 47 -8.85 4.48 -0.61
C LYS A 47 -8.66 5.89 -1.18
N ASN A 48 -9.71 6.46 -1.77
CA ASN A 48 -9.67 7.79 -2.40
C ASN A 48 -9.17 8.89 -1.44
N ASN A 49 -9.51 8.82 -0.15
CA ASN A 49 -9.03 9.78 0.85
C ASN A 49 -7.50 9.75 1.01
N ALA A 50 -6.86 8.59 0.86
CA ALA A 50 -5.40 8.47 0.96
C ALA A 50 -4.66 9.02 -0.27
N LYS A 51 -5.38 9.31 -1.37
CA LYS A 51 -4.84 9.93 -2.59
C LYS A 51 -4.94 11.47 -2.57
N GLN A 52 -5.50 12.07 -1.51
CA GLN A 52 -5.64 13.51 -1.43
C GLN A 52 -4.28 14.21 -1.27
N LYS A 53 -4.15 15.39 -1.88
CA LYS A 53 -2.92 16.19 -1.87
C LYS A 53 -2.82 17.16 -0.68
N ASP A 54 -3.94 17.47 -0.04
CA ASP A 54 -4.02 18.38 1.13
C ASP A 54 -3.93 17.58 2.44
N PHE A 55 -2.94 16.70 2.54
CA PHE A 55 -2.65 16.01 3.80
C PHE A 55 -1.73 16.89 4.64
N LYS A 56 -1.95 16.89 5.96
CA LYS A 56 -1.10 17.61 6.92
C LYS A 56 -0.62 16.62 7.96
N GLU A 57 0.69 16.62 8.19
CA GLU A 57 1.26 15.96 9.34
C GLU A 57 0.78 16.69 10.60
N LYS A 58 0.35 15.92 11.60
CA LYS A 58 -0.07 16.46 12.89
C LYS A 58 1.02 16.13 13.90
N GLU A 59 1.77 17.13 14.35
CA GLU A 59 2.59 16.99 15.55
C GLU A 59 1.69 16.75 16.76
N ILE A 60 2.09 15.77 17.59
CA ILE A 60 1.42 15.37 18.84
C ILE A 60 2.32 15.79 19.99
#